data_AF-A0A915KPM0-F1
#
_entry.id   AF-A0A915KPM0-F1
#
_cell.length_a   1.000
_cell.length_b   1.000
_cell.length_c   1.000
_cell.angle_alpha   90.00
_cell.angle_beta   90.00
_cell.angle_gamma   90.00
#
_symmetry.space_group_name_H-M   'P 1'
#
loop_
_entity.id
_entity.type
_entity.pdbx_description
1 polymer ?
#
loop_
_entity_poly.entity_id
_entity_poly.type
_entity_poly.pdbx_seq_one_letter_code
_entity_poly.pdbx_strand_id
1 'polypeptide(L)'
;MVVGGLIKSLQTVNSMRTCSEKDLIESQCIILETLEQCLLGPKDSSSRIDEASNVKLILQEISQFLPQTNDVYHFKNLQERASKVVYGLSIASFSAVFSRIASKLKTISSDTTNDCSINSAYDLSDIELIQHIHMDLNAVIKLLRGMV
;
A
#
# COMPACT_ATOMS: atom_id res chain seq x y z
N MET A 1 -6.43 18.71 4.37
CA MET A 1 -5.86 19.19 3.08
C MET A 1 -4.34 18.98 2.90
N VAL A 2 -3.64 18.19 3.73
CA VAL A 2 -2.19 17.88 3.52
C VAL A 2 -2.02 16.56 2.78
N VAL A 3 -2.70 15.49 3.24
CA VAL A 3 -2.64 14.14 2.63
C VAL A 3 -3.05 14.15 1.16
N GLY A 4 -4.16 14.81 0.81
CA GLY A 4 -4.58 14.94 -0.60
C GLY A 4 -3.58 15.68 -1.50
N GLY A 5 -2.81 16.62 -0.95
CA GLY A 5 -1.72 17.27 -1.67
C GLY A 5 -0.56 16.31 -1.93
N LEU A 6 -0.16 15.54 -0.92
CA LEU A 6 0.88 14.51 -1.03
C LEU A 6 0.53 13.42 -2.04
N ILE A 7 -0.74 12.98 -2.09
CA ILE A 7 -1.22 12.02 -3.10
C ILE A 7 -1.01 12.57 -4.52
N LYS A 8 -1.42 13.82 -4.76
CA LYS A 8 -1.24 14.47 -6.08
C LYS A 8 0.23 14.63 -6.43
N SER A 9 1.07 14.98 -5.45
CA SER A 9 2.53 15.04 -5.64
C SER A 9 3.10 13.68 -6.03
N LEU A 10 2.70 12.60 -5.34
CA LEU A 10 3.14 11.23 -5.64
C LEU A 10 2.75 10.83 -7.07
N GLN A 11 1.50 11.06 -7.45
CA GLN A 11 0.98 10.80 -8.80
C GLN A 11 1.75 11.59 -9.87
N THR A 12 2.05 12.86 -9.59
CA THR A 12 2.82 13.72 -10.50
C THR A 12 4.23 13.16 -10.68
N VAL A 13 4.92 12.85 -9.57
CA VAL A 13 6.28 12.26 -9.59
C VAL A 13 6.29 10.93 -10.35
N ASN A 14 5.34 10.03 -10.08
CA ASN A 14 5.21 8.74 -10.78
C ASN A 14 5.00 8.89 -12.30
N SER A 15 4.44 10.03 -12.75
CA SER A 15 4.21 10.31 -14.17
C SER A 15 5.39 10.99 -14.88
N MET A 16 6.41 11.44 -14.15
CA MET A 16 7.56 12.14 -14.74
C MET A 16 8.46 11.15 -15.51
N ARG A 17 8.76 11.47 -16.77
CA ARG A 17 9.59 10.63 -17.67
C ARG A 17 11.01 11.15 -17.89
N THR A 18 11.36 12.31 -17.35
CA THR A 18 12.59 13.06 -17.70
C THR A 18 13.63 13.13 -16.59
N CYS A 19 13.39 12.53 -15.43
CA CYS A 19 14.33 12.51 -14.30
C CYS A 19 15.22 11.27 -14.33
N SER A 20 16.38 11.32 -13.69
CA SER A 20 17.15 10.10 -13.45
C SER A 20 16.36 9.19 -12.50
N GLU A 21 16.52 7.87 -12.63
CA GLU A 21 15.85 6.87 -11.77
C GLU A 21 16.12 7.14 -10.28
N LYS A 22 17.33 7.61 -9.95
CA LYS A 22 17.72 7.94 -8.57
C LYS A 22 16.94 9.13 -8.02
N ASP A 23 16.83 10.21 -8.78
CA ASP A 23 16.11 11.42 -8.35
C ASP A 23 14.61 11.14 -8.20
N LEU A 24 14.07 10.26 -9.06
CA LEU A 24 12.69 9.80 -8.99
C LEU A 24 12.43 9.02 -7.68
N ILE A 25 13.27 8.03 -7.39
CA ILE A 25 13.15 7.22 -6.17
C ILE A 25 13.33 8.06 -4.91
N GLU A 26 14.28 9.00 -4.91
CA GLU A 26 14.48 9.93 -3.79
C GLU A 26 13.25 10.79 -3.55
N SER A 27 12.68 11.36 -4.62
CA SER A 27 11.43 12.14 -4.53
C SER A 27 10.27 11.31 -4.00
N GLN A 28 10.11 10.07 -4.47
CA GLN A 28 9.10 9.13 -3.97
C GLN A 28 9.33 8.82 -2.48
N CYS A 29 10.58 8.57 -2.05
CA CYS A 29 10.92 8.32 -0.65
C CYS A 29 10.52 9.48 0.27
N ILE A 30 10.84 10.73 -0.12
CA ILE A 30 10.48 11.93 0.65
C ILE A 30 8.96 12.06 0.82
N ILE A 31 8.21 11.80 -0.26
CA ILE A 31 6.74 11.85 -0.22
C ILE A 31 6.18 10.74 0.68
N LEU A 32 6.69 9.51 0.57
CA LEU A 32 6.26 8.39 1.40
C LEU A 32 6.62 8.59 2.88
N GLU A 33 7.80 9.14 3.19
CA GLU A 33 8.18 9.49 4.55
C GLU A 33 7.25 10.56 5.13
N THR A 34 6.89 11.57 4.33
CA THR A 34 5.95 12.60 4.79
C THR A 34 4.54 12.03 5.00
N LEU A 35 4.09 11.11 4.13
CA LEU A 35 2.85 10.37 4.30
C LEU A 35 2.88 9.51 5.57
N GLU A 36 3.97 8.79 5.81
CA GLU A 36 4.19 8.00 7.02
C GLU A 36 4.01 8.86 8.28
N GLN A 37 4.67 10.02 8.34
CA GLN A 37 4.54 10.94 9.49
C GLN A 37 3.12 11.48 9.65
N CYS A 38 2.39 11.73 8.56
CA CYS A 38 0.99 12.15 8.63
C CYS A 38 0.07 11.07 9.19
N LEU A 39 0.38 9.79 8.94
CA LEU A 39 -0.45 8.64 9.33
C LEU A 39 -0.11 8.11 10.74
N LEU A 40 1.17 8.10 11.09
CA LEU A 40 1.69 7.53 12.35
C LEU A 40 1.98 8.60 13.43
N GLY A 41 1.98 9.88 13.05
CA GLY A 41 2.21 10.99 13.97
C GLY A 41 1.13 11.17 15.05
N PRO A 42 1.35 12.07 16.02
CA PRO A 42 0.41 12.34 17.11
C PRO A 42 -1.02 12.62 16.61
N LYS A 43 -2.04 12.12 17.32
CA LYS A 43 -3.44 12.13 16.85
C LYS A 43 -4.02 13.52 16.51
N ASP A 44 -3.37 14.61 16.93
CA ASP A 44 -3.75 15.98 16.56
C ASP A 44 -3.57 16.25 15.04
N SER A 45 -2.71 15.48 14.34
CA SER A 45 -2.58 15.50 12.88
C SER A 45 -3.45 14.46 12.14
N SER A 46 -4.01 13.48 12.87
CA SER A 46 -4.83 12.37 12.33
C SER A 46 -6.22 12.79 11.87
N SER A 47 -6.68 14.00 12.23
CA SER A 47 -7.97 14.59 11.80
C SER A 47 -8.03 14.93 10.29
N ARG A 48 -7.12 14.39 9.46
CA ARG A 48 -6.90 14.81 8.05
C ARG A 48 -6.96 13.69 7.02
N ILE A 49 -7.18 12.42 7.43
CA ILE A 49 -7.51 11.32 6.51
C ILE A 49 -9.05 11.24 6.36
N ASP A 50 -9.71 12.39 6.23
CA ASP A 50 -11.18 12.48 6.31
C ASP A 50 -11.92 12.05 5.04
N GLU A 51 -11.20 11.52 4.05
CA GLU A 51 -11.83 11.04 2.83
C GLU A 51 -11.41 9.60 2.59
N ALA A 52 -12.36 8.67 2.70
CA ALA A 52 -12.17 7.27 2.34
C ALA A 52 -11.63 7.10 0.89
N SER A 53 -11.79 8.11 0.03
CA SER A 53 -11.14 8.18 -1.30
C SER A 53 -9.62 8.34 -1.21
N ASN A 54 -9.09 9.11 -0.26
CA ASN A 54 -7.65 9.31 -0.10
C ASN A 54 -6.96 8.00 0.28
N VAL A 55 -7.55 7.20 1.17
CA VAL A 55 -7.01 5.87 1.52
C VAL A 55 -6.94 4.97 0.28
N LYS A 56 -8.00 4.95 -0.55
CA LYS A 56 -8.02 4.16 -1.79
C LYS A 56 -6.95 4.60 -2.78
N LEU A 57 -6.79 5.90 -2.96
CA LEU A 57 -5.78 6.48 -3.85
C LEU A 57 -4.36 6.18 -3.36
N ILE A 58 -4.08 6.33 -2.06
CA ILE A 58 -2.76 6.00 -1.50
C ILE A 58 -2.46 4.52 -1.70
N LEU A 59 -3.41 3.62 -1.41
CA LEU A 59 -3.20 2.18 -1.61
C LEU A 59 -2.92 1.84 -3.08
N GLN A 60 -3.57 2.51 -4.03
CA GLN A 60 -3.33 2.32 -5.46
C GLN A 60 -1.93 2.76 -5.88
N GLU A 61 -1.43 3.88 -5.36
CA GLU A 61 -0.09 4.37 -5.71
C GLU A 61 1.01 3.57 -5.00
N ILE A 62 0.75 3.03 -3.81
CA ILE A 62 1.78 2.37 -3.01
C ILE A 62 1.92 0.89 -3.33
N SER A 63 0.84 0.22 -3.77
CA SER A 63 0.90 -1.20 -4.11
C SER A 63 1.99 -1.51 -5.13
N GLN A 64 2.25 -0.62 -6.09
CA GLN A 64 3.29 -0.81 -7.11
C GLN A 64 4.73 -0.81 -6.58
N PHE A 65 4.96 -0.30 -5.35
CA PHE A 65 6.31 -0.23 -4.76
C PHE A 65 6.68 -1.45 -3.94
N LEU A 66 5.71 -2.31 -3.61
CA LEU A 66 5.88 -3.48 -2.74
C LEU A 66 6.35 -4.78 -3.40
N PRO A 67 6.26 -4.97 -4.74
CA PRO A 67 6.80 -6.17 -5.38
C PRO A 67 8.28 -6.39 -5.09
N GLN A 68 8.63 -7.64 -4.78
CA GLN A 68 10.00 -8.07 -4.46
C GLN A 68 10.85 -8.22 -5.72
N THR A 69 11.12 -7.14 -6.44
CA THR A 69 12.12 -7.16 -7.50
C THR A 69 12.89 -5.85 -7.48
N ASN A 70 14.05 -5.84 -6.81
CA ASN A 70 15.31 -5.23 -7.28
C ASN A 70 16.31 -5.12 -6.13
N ASP A 71 17.52 -5.66 -6.34
CA ASP A 71 18.63 -5.67 -5.37
C ASP A 71 19.31 -4.30 -5.17
N VAL A 72 18.72 -3.24 -5.69
CA VAL A 72 19.25 -1.88 -5.61
C VAL A 72 18.86 -1.26 -4.27
N TYR A 73 19.85 -0.86 -3.48
CA TYR A 73 19.68 -0.26 -2.15
C TYR A 73 18.60 0.84 -2.08
N HIS A 74 18.50 1.67 -3.12
CA HIS A 74 17.50 2.75 -3.22
C HIS A 74 16.05 2.22 -3.25
N PHE A 75 15.80 1.07 -3.88
CA PHE A 75 14.48 0.44 -3.91
C PHE A 75 14.10 -0.18 -2.56
N LYS A 76 15.07 -0.66 -1.78
CA LYS A 76 14.82 -1.19 -0.43
C LYS A 76 14.30 -0.12 0.52
N ASN A 77 14.87 1.09 0.48
CA ASN A 77 14.38 2.21 1.28
C ASN A 77 12.95 2.61 0.86
N LEU A 78 12.68 2.65 -0.46
CA LEU A 78 11.33 2.93 -0.97
C LEU A 78 10.30 1.89 -0.50
N GLN A 79 10.64 0.61 -0.58
CA GLN A 79 9.82 -0.50 -0.07
C GLN A 79 9.58 -0.41 1.45
N GLU A 80 10.61 -0.07 2.22
CA GLU A 80 10.48 0.11 3.66
C GLU A 80 9.48 1.22 4.00
N ARG A 81 9.59 2.37 3.32
CA ARG A 81 8.65 3.49 3.52
C ARG A 81 7.24 3.13 3.06
N ALA A 82 7.10 2.49 1.91
CA ALA A 82 5.82 1.97 1.42
C ALA A 82 5.16 1.05 2.45
N SER A 83 5.93 0.14 3.04
CA SER A 83 5.47 -0.78 4.10
C SER A 83 4.94 -0.03 5.31
N LYS A 84 5.68 1.00 5.79
CA LYS A 84 5.27 1.81 6.96
C LYS A 84 4.01 2.63 6.67
N VAL A 85 3.84 3.12 5.45
CA VAL A 85 2.61 3.81 5.03
C VAL A 85 1.41 2.85 5.03
N VAL A 86 1.56 1.65 4.46
CA VAL A 86 0.49 0.62 4.50
C VAL A 86 0.14 0.25 5.94
N TYR A 87 1.15 0.09 6.79
CA TYR A 87 0.96 -0.15 8.23
C TYR A 87 0.16 0.99 8.88
N GLY A 88 0.55 2.25 8.69
CA GLY A 88 -0.20 3.40 9.22
C GLY A 88 -1.65 3.48 8.71
N LEU A 89 -1.86 3.20 7.42
CA LEU A 89 -3.21 3.12 6.83
C LEU A 89 -4.03 2.00 7.46
N SER A 90 -3.43 0.85 7.75
CA SER A 90 -4.13 -0.27 8.36
C SER A 90 -4.52 -0.01 9.81
N ILE A 91 -3.74 0.79 10.55
CA ILE A 91 -4.12 1.26 11.89
C ILE A 91 -5.29 2.25 11.78
N ALA A 92 -5.21 3.21 10.85
CA ALA A 92 -6.22 4.24 10.71
C ALA A 92 -7.54 3.72 10.13
N SER A 93 -7.46 2.80 9.16
CA SER A 93 -8.59 2.34 8.37
C SER A 93 -8.39 0.89 7.87
N PHE A 94 -8.25 -0.05 8.81
CA PHE A 94 -8.08 -1.48 8.52
C PHE A 94 -9.08 -2.01 7.47
N SER A 95 -10.37 -1.67 7.62
CA SER A 95 -11.41 -2.15 6.71
C SER A 95 -11.14 -1.76 5.26
N ALA A 96 -10.61 -0.57 4.98
CA ALA A 96 -10.34 -0.15 3.62
C ALA A 96 -9.18 -0.94 2.99
N VAL A 97 -8.11 -1.16 3.76
CA VAL A 97 -6.95 -1.95 3.31
C VAL A 97 -7.35 -3.40 3.10
N PHE A 98 -8.05 -4.00 4.08
CA PHE A 98 -8.51 -5.37 4.00
C PHE A 98 -9.54 -5.59 2.88
N SER A 99 -10.49 -4.67 2.69
CA SER A 99 -11.45 -4.75 1.59
C SER A 99 -10.76 -4.74 0.23
N ARG A 100 -9.68 -3.97 0.06
CA ARG A 100 -8.90 -3.96 -1.19
C ARG A 100 -8.28 -5.34 -1.48
N ILE A 101 -7.61 -5.92 -0.47
CA ILE A 101 -7.02 -7.27 -0.56
C ILE A 101 -8.11 -8.31 -0.89
N ALA A 102 -9.22 -8.29 -0.13
CA ALA A 102 -10.32 -9.22 -0.30
C ALA A 102 -10.99 -9.11 -1.68
N SER A 103 -11.17 -7.89 -2.21
CA SER A 103 -11.69 -7.67 -3.56
C SER A 103 -10.77 -8.28 -4.62
N LYS A 104 -9.45 -8.09 -4.51
CA LYS A 104 -8.48 -8.67 -5.44
C LYS A 104 -8.50 -10.20 -5.41
N LEU A 105 -8.53 -10.79 -4.21
CA LEU A 105 -8.66 -12.25 -4.04
C LEU A 105 -9.94 -12.79 -4.68
N LYS A 106 -11.06 -12.08 -4.51
CA LYS A 106 -12.34 -12.46 -5.12
C LYS A 106 -12.28 -12.42 -6.64
N THR A 107 -11.68 -11.38 -7.23
CA THR A 107 -11.50 -11.28 -8.69
C THR A 107 -10.70 -12.45 -9.23
N ILE A 108 -9.56 -12.77 -8.61
CA ILE A 108 -8.72 -13.91 -9.02
C ILE A 108 -9.48 -15.24 -8.90
N SER A 109 -10.25 -15.41 -7.81
CA SER A 109 -11.06 -16.61 -7.60
C SER A 109 -12.23 -16.75 -8.57
N SER A 110 -12.81 -15.64 -9.05
CA SER A 110 -13.91 -15.68 -10.04
C SER A 110 -13.40 -15.94 -11.46
N ASP A 111 -12.18 -15.49 -11.77
CA ASP A 111 -11.55 -15.66 -13.08
C ASP A 111 -11.11 -17.11 -13.36
N THR A 112 -11.11 -17.97 -12.34
CA THR A 112 -10.73 -19.40 -12.43
C THR A 112 -11.66 -20.25 -13.32
N THR A 113 -12.70 -19.67 -13.92
CA THR A 113 -13.62 -20.36 -14.83
C THR A 113 -13.26 -20.27 -16.31
N ASN A 114 -12.27 -19.46 -16.71
CA ASN A 114 -11.86 -19.35 -18.11
C ASN A 114 -10.33 -19.41 -18.24
N ASP A 115 -9.85 -20.52 -18.80
CA ASP A 115 -8.54 -20.70 -19.44
C ASP A 115 -7.32 -20.21 -18.65
N CYS A 116 -6.68 -21.15 -17.92
CA CYS A 116 -5.34 -20.98 -17.34
C CYS A 116 -4.28 -20.87 -18.45
N SER A 117 -4.30 -19.77 -19.20
CA SER A 117 -3.12 -19.29 -19.91
C SER A 117 -2.17 -18.74 -18.84
N ILE A 118 -1.10 -19.49 -18.60
CA ILE A 118 0.02 -19.25 -17.66
C ILE A 118 0.80 -17.94 -17.98
N ASN A 119 0.23 -17.03 -18.79
CA ASN A 119 0.90 -15.85 -19.32
C ASN A 119 0.26 -14.50 -18.96
N SER A 120 -0.88 -14.44 -18.26
CA SER A 120 -1.23 -13.21 -17.55
C SER A 120 -0.53 -13.25 -16.20
N ALA A 121 0.60 -12.56 -16.09
CA ALA A 121 1.18 -12.23 -14.79
C ALA A 121 0.11 -11.50 -13.98
N TYR A 122 -0.63 -12.22 -13.14
CA TYR A 122 -1.62 -11.61 -12.28
C TYR A 122 -0.86 -10.58 -11.45
N ASP A 123 -1.31 -9.32 -11.52
CA ASP A 123 -0.76 -8.26 -10.67
C ASP A 123 -1.15 -8.57 -9.22
N LEU A 124 -0.25 -9.23 -8.49
CA LEU A 124 -0.43 -9.64 -7.10
C LEU A 124 -0.08 -8.54 -6.10
N SER A 125 0.27 -7.34 -6.57
CA SER A 125 0.71 -6.22 -5.72
C SER A 125 -0.30 -5.86 -4.62
N ASP A 126 -1.60 -5.95 -4.94
CA ASP A 126 -2.68 -5.72 -3.98
C ASP A 126 -2.77 -6.83 -2.91
N ILE A 127 -2.38 -8.07 -3.22
CA ILE A 127 -2.35 -9.16 -2.24
C ILE A 127 -1.15 -9.01 -1.32
N GLU A 128 0.00 -8.57 -1.84
CA GLU A 128 1.22 -8.36 -1.06
C GLU A 128 1.04 -7.34 0.08
N LEU A 129 0.06 -6.43 -0.03
CA LEU A 129 -0.35 -5.54 1.06
C LEU A 129 -0.58 -6.28 2.39
N ILE A 130 -1.04 -7.54 2.36
CA ILE A 130 -1.27 -8.36 3.57
C ILE A 130 -0.02 -8.49 4.45
N GLN A 131 1.18 -8.43 3.87
CA GLN A 131 2.45 -8.55 4.59
C GLN A 131 2.80 -7.30 5.40
N HIS A 132 2.12 -6.18 5.13
CA HIS A 132 2.45 -4.86 5.67
C HIS A 132 1.33 -4.27 6.54
N ILE A 133 0.22 -4.99 6.74
CA ILE A 133 -0.87 -4.51 7.60
C ILE A 133 -0.58 -4.78 9.09
N HIS A 134 -1.05 -3.88 9.94
CA HIS A 134 -1.18 -4.10 11.37
C HIS A 134 -2.22 -5.18 11.63
N MET A 135 -1.78 -6.26 12.28
CA MET A 135 -2.62 -7.40 12.62
C MET A 135 -2.42 -7.76 14.09
N ASP A 136 -3.52 -7.82 14.85
CA ASP A 136 -3.47 -8.34 16.23
C ASP A 136 -3.33 -9.87 16.19
N LEU A 137 -2.10 -10.34 16.33
CA LEU A 137 -1.77 -11.77 16.33
C LEU A 137 -2.57 -12.53 17.38
N ASN A 138 -2.89 -11.93 18.54
CA ASN A 138 -3.69 -12.60 19.56
C ASN A 138 -5.14 -12.77 19.13
N ALA A 139 -5.71 -11.77 18.47
CA ALA A 139 -7.05 -11.87 17.90
C ALA A 139 -7.09 -12.95 16.81
N VAL A 140 -6.08 -13.00 15.94
CA VAL A 140 -5.99 -14.03 14.89
C VAL A 140 -5.82 -15.43 15.47
N ILE A 141 -4.93 -15.60 16.45
CA ILE A 141 -4.74 -16.88 17.14
C ILE A 141 -6.05 -17.34 17.80
N LYS A 142 -6.78 -16.44 18.46
CA LYS A 142 -8.09 -16.76 19.07
C LYS A 142 -9.11 -17.16 18.02
N LEU A 143 -9.16 -16.45 16.89
CA LEU A 143 -10.07 -16.75 15.79
C LEU A 143 -9.76 -18.13 15.18
N LEU A 144 -8.50 -18.40 14.86
CA LEU A 144 -8.07 -19.69 14.31
C LEU A 144 -8.32 -20.84 15.28
N ARG A 145 -8.09 -20.65 16.58
CA ARG A 145 -8.39 -21.67 17.61
C ARG A 145 -9.89 -21.91 17.79
N GLY A 146 -10.73 -20.89 17.58
CA GLY A 146 -12.19 -21.02 17.64
C GLY A 146 -12.82 -21.61 16.37
N MET A 147 -12.06 -21.77 15.29
CA MET A 147 -12.49 -22.45 14.06
C MET A 147 -12.18 -23.96 14.05
N VAL A 148 -11.45 -24.45 15.05
CA VAL A 148 -11.17 -25.89 15.29
C VAL A 148 -12.13 -26.40 16.36
#